data_AF-A0A6M0G3Z7-F1
#
_entry.id   AF-A0A6M0G3Z7-F1
#
_cell.length_a   1.000
_cell.length_b   1.000
_cell.length_c   1.000
_cell.angle_alpha   90.00
_cell.angle_beta   90.00
_cell.angle_gamma   90.00
#
_symmetry.space_group_name_H-M   'P 1'
#
loop_
_entity.id
_entity.type
_entity.pdbx_description
1 polymer ?
#
loop_
_entity_poly.entity_id
_entity_poly.type
_entity_poly.pdbx_seq_one_letter_code
_entity_poly.pdbx_strand_id
1 'polypeptide(L)' 'MSRTIDLPSIKATKRLRSRALSANEITALLKACRDDPTSQGVRDAALIVILRGAGLRRAEVVKLKLSDFNAEKFLL' A
#
# COMPACT_ATOMS: atom_id res chain seq x y z
N MET A 1 10.74 -40.36 18.99
CA MET A 1 11.87 -39.40 18.98
C MET A 1 12.24 -39.12 17.52
N SER A 2 11.93 -37.93 17.00
CA SER A 2 12.16 -37.58 15.59
C SER A 2 13.59 -37.06 15.39
N ARG A 3 14.28 -37.56 14.35
CA ARG A 3 15.64 -37.15 13.98
C ARG A 3 15.62 -35.71 13.48
N THR A 4 16.38 -34.84 14.13
CA THR A 4 16.74 -33.52 13.59
C THR A 4 17.70 -33.72 12.43
N ILE A 5 17.30 -33.28 11.24
CA ILE A 5 18.14 -33.27 10.04
C ILE A 5 18.76 -31.88 9.93
N ASP A 6 20.08 -31.83 9.76
CA ASP A 6 20.81 -30.57 9.61
C ASP A 6 20.54 -30.01 8.20
N LEU A 7 19.84 -28.88 8.13
CA LEU A 7 19.49 -28.23 6.86
C LEU A 7 20.60 -27.23 6.48
N PRO A 8 21.06 -27.22 5.23
CA PRO A 8 22.06 -26.26 4.77
C PRO A 8 21.52 -24.83 4.84
N SER A 9 22.39 -23.89 5.23
CA SER A 9 22.03 -22.47 5.36
C SER A 9 21.63 -21.86 4.01
N ILE A 10 20.36 -21.50 3.88
CA ILE A 10 19.84 -20.83 2.67
C ILE A 10 20.24 -19.35 2.72
N LYS A 11 21.07 -18.92 1.76
CA LYS A 11 21.40 -17.50 1.57
C LYS A 11 20.20 -16.78 0.96
N ALA A 12 19.26 -16.34 1.80
CA ALA A 12 18.14 -15.53 1.38
C ALA A 12 18.54 -14.05 1.28
N THR A 13 18.36 -13.44 0.11
CA THR A 13 18.46 -11.99 -0.05
C THR A 13 17.31 -11.35 0.73
N LYS A 14 17.65 -10.52 1.71
CA LYS A 14 16.67 -9.87 2.59
C LYS A 14 15.76 -8.97 1.75
N ARG A 15 14.47 -9.32 1.64
CA ARG A 15 13.45 -8.40 1.11
C ARG A 15 13.53 -7.09 1.89
N LEU A 16 13.23 -5.97 1.22
CA LEU A 16 13.04 -4.68 1.86
C LEU A 16 12.16 -4.85 3.10
N ARG A 17 12.76 -4.62 4.28
CA ARG A 17 12.03 -4.61 5.56
C ARG A 17 11.03 -3.45 5.48
N SER A 18 9.86 -3.60 6.10
CA SER A 18 8.88 -2.50 6.17
C SER A 18 9.57 -1.23 6.68
N ARG A 19 9.52 -0.16 5.90
CA ARG A 19 10.05 1.14 6.25
C ARG A 19 9.10 2.23 5.77
N ALA A 20 9.28 3.43 6.31
CA ALA A 20 8.64 4.60 5.74
C ALA A 20 9.17 4.84 4.31
N LEU A 21 8.25 5.12 3.40
CA LEU A 21 8.59 5.60 2.06
C LEU A 21 8.91 7.10 2.13
N SER A 22 9.91 7.52 1.37
CA SER A 22 10.20 8.93 1.16
C SER A 22 9.13 9.59 0.29
N ALA A 23 9.05 10.92 0.31
CA ALA A 23 8.13 11.65 -0.54
C ALA A 23 8.34 11.35 -2.04
N ASN A 24 9.60 11.24 -2.48
CA ASN A 24 9.93 10.96 -3.89
C ASN A 24 9.45 9.57 -4.33
N GLU A 25 9.58 8.56 -3.47
CA GLU A 25 9.08 7.22 -3.77
C GLU A 25 7.57 7.18 -3.88
N ILE A 26 6.88 7.96 -3.04
CA ILE A 26 5.42 8.05 -3.09
C ILE A 26 4.97 8.77 -4.37
N THR A 27 5.67 9.84 -4.75
CA THR A 27 5.44 10.52 -6.03
C THR A 27 5.66 9.57 -7.22
N ALA A 28 6.72 8.75 -7.17
CA ALA A 28 7.00 7.75 -8.21
C ALA A 28 5.91 6.67 -8.28
N LEU A 29 5.42 6.19 -7.14
CA LEU A 29 4.29 5.24 -7.09
C LEU A 29 3.01 5.84 -7.68
N LEU A 30 2.67 7.07 -7.28
CA LEU A 30 1.51 7.77 -7.83
C LEU A 30 1.64 8.03 -9.33
N LYS A 31 2.86 8.30 -9.82
CA LYS A 31 3.13 8.41 -11.26
C LYS A 31 2.88 7.08 -11.96
N ALA A 32 3.39 5.97 -11.44
CA ALA A 32 3.14 4.65 -12.01
C ALA A 32 1.64 4.32 -12.08
N CYS A 33 0.86 4.67 -11.06
CA CYS A 33 -0.60 4.51 -11.08
C CYS A 33 -1.28 5.42 -12.12
N ARG A 34 -0.78 6.63 -12.34
CA ARG A 34 -1.32 7.55 -13.36
C ARG A 34 -0.99 7.12 -14.79
N ASP A 35 0.16 6.48 -14.97
CA ASP A 35 0.61 5.98 -16.27
C ASP A 35 -0.09 4.66 -16.65
N ASP A 36 -0.80 4.01 -15.71
CA ASP A 36 -1.69 2.87 -15.97
C ASP A 36 -3.07 3.36 -16.48
N PRO A 37 -3.42 3.12 -17.76
CA PRO A 37 -4.65 3.63 -18.36
C PRO A 37 -5.91 2.85 -17.94
N THR A 38 -5.76 1.76 -17.18
CA THR A 38 -6.90 0.96 -16.73
C THR A 38 -7.59 1.58 -15.52
N SER A 39 -8.77 1.06 -15.18
CA SER A 39 -9.45 1.42 -13.93
C SER A 39 -8.63 1.06 -12.67
N GLN A 40 -7.63 0.18 -12.79
CA GLN A 40 -6.75 -0.16 -11.68
C GLN A 40 -5.82 1.00 -11.33
N GLY A 41 -5.29 1.72 -12.32
CA GLY A 41 -4.45 2.90 -12.09
C GLY A 41 -5.12 3.96 -11.23
N VAL A 42 -6.36 4.34 -11.59
CA VAL A 42 -7.16 5.31 -10.83
C VAL A 42 -7.45 4.81 -9.41
N ARG A 43 -7.84 3.54 -9.27
CA ARG A 43 -8.13 2.93 -7.96
C ARG A 43 -6.89 2.92 -7.06
N ASP A 44 -5.76 2.49 -7.60
CA ASP A 44 -4.53 2.29 -6.83
C ASP A 44 -3.94 3.65 -6.40
N ALA A 45 -4.02 4.67 -7.26
CA ALA A 45 -3.71 6.05 -6.89
C ALA A 45 -4.59 6.54 -5.73
N ALA A 46 -5.92 6.33 -5.82
CA ALA A 46 -6.85 6.71 -4.75
C ALA A 46 -6.54 5.98 -3.44
N LEU A 47 -6.26 4.67 -3.49
CA LEU A 47 -5.89 3.87 -2.32
C LEU A 47 -4.62 4.41 -1.64
N ILE A 48 -3.57 4.74 -2.41
CA ILE A 48 -2.32 5.31 -1.87
C ILE A 48 -2.61 6.66 -1.20
N VAL A 49 -3.39 7.52 -1.84
CA VAL A 49 -3.76 8.84 -1.30
C VAL A 49 -4.58 8.70 -0.01
N ILE A 50 -5.55 7.80 0.03
CA ILE A 50 -6.37 7.55 1.24
C ILE A 50 -5.51 6.99 2.38
N LEU A 51 -4.70 5.97 2.11
CA LEU A 51 -3.79 5.37 3.12
C LEU A 51 -2.85 6.41 3.72
N ARG A 52 -2.33 7.32 2.89
CA ARG A 52 -1.39 8.36 3.34
C ARG A 52 -2.07 9.57 3.96
N GLY A 53 -3.20 10.02 3.42
CA GLY A 53 -3.87 11.25 3.80
C GLY A 53 -4.77 11.10 5.02
N ALA A 54 -5.52 10.00 5.10
CA ALA A 54 -6.43 9.73 6.22
C ALA A 54 -5.81 8.87 7.33
N GLY A 55 -4.61 8.31 7.11
CA GLY A 55 -3.88 7.50 8.11
C GLY A 55 -4.52 6.14 8.40
N LEU A 56 -5.36 5.63 7.51
CA LEU A 56 -6.06 4.36 7.67
C LEU A 56 -5.10 3.17 7.61
N ARG A 57 -5.41 2.12 8.37
CA ARG A 57 -4.73 0.83 8.26
C ARG A 57 -5.16 0.15 6.97
N ARG A 58 -4.28 -0.70 6.41
CA ARG A 58 -4.57 -1.51 5.21
C ARG A 58 -5.89 -2.29 5.32
N ALA A 59 -6.20 -2.83 6.50
CA ALA A 59 -7.42 -3.60 6.74
C ALA A 59 -8.69 -2.74 6.86
N GLU A 60 -8.55 -1.44 7.11
CA GLU A 60 -9.67 -0.49 7.19
C GLU A 60 -10.02 0.03 5.80
N VAL A 61 -9.01 0.39 5.00
CA VAL A 61 -9.23 0.91 3.63
C VAL A 61 -10.01 -0.07 2.76
N VAL A 62 -9.73 -1.37 2.86
CA VAL A 62 -10.43 -2.40 2.07
C VAL A 62 -11.90 -2.58 2.47
N LYS A 63 -12.34 -2.00 3.59
CA LYS A 63 -13.73 -2.08 4.09
C LYS A 63 -14.53 -0.81 3.84
N LEU A 64 -13.91 0.24 3.28
CA LEU A 64 -14.59 1.50 2.98
C LEU A 64 -15.76 1.30 2.03
N LYS A 65 -16.86 1.99 2.32
CA LYS A 65 -18.05 2.07 1.48
C LYS A 65 -18.24 3.51 1.01
N LEU A 66 -18.98 3.68 -0.08
CA LEU A 66 -19.34 5.02 -0.56
C LEU A 66 -20.12 5.84 0.49
N SER A 67 -20.85 5.19 1.39
CA SER A 67 -21.53 5.83 2.52
C SER A 67 -20.59 6.48 3.54
N ASP A 68 -19.33 6.06 3.57
CA ASP A 68 -18.32 6.60 4.49
C ASP A 68 -17.70 7.90 3.94
N PHE A 69 -17.96 8.24 2.67
CA PHE A 69 -17.46 9.43 2.01
C PHE A 69 -18.49 10.57 2.09
N ASN A 70 -18.05 11.70 2.67
CA ASN A 70 -18.85 12.93 2.71
C ASN A 70 -18.15 14.01 1.88
N ALA A 71 -18.69 14.28 0.69
CA ALA A 71 -18.15 15.26 -0.25
C ALA A 71 -18.39 16.72 0.16
N GLU A 72 -19.39 16.99 1.01
CA GLU A 72 -19.77 18.36 1.40
C GLU A 72 -18.81 18.97 2.41
N LYS A 73 -17.96 18.16 3.06
CA LYS A 73 -17.02 18.60 4.08
C LYS A 73 -15.75 19.29 3.54
N PHE A 74 -15.67 19.53 2.23
CA PHE A 74 -14.49 20.13 1.58
C PHE A 74 -14.58 21.65 1.37
N LEU A 75 -15.60 22.31 1.92
CA LEU A 75 -15.69 23.78 1.97
C LEU A 75 -15.03 24.29 3.26
N LEU A 76 -13.74 24.56 3.19
CA LEU A 76 -13.04 25.56 4.01
C LEU A 76 -12.43 26.59 3.06
#